data_AF-A0A815JL17-F1
#
_entry.id   AF-A0A815JL17-F1
#
_cell.length_a   1.000
_cell.length_b   1.000
_cell.length_c   1.000
_cell.angle_alpha   90.00
_cell.angle_beta   90.00
_cell.angle_gamma   90.00
#
_symmetry.space_group_name_H-M   'P 1'
#
loop_
_entity.id
_entity.type
_entity.pdbx_description
1 polymer ?
#
loop_
_entity_poly.entity_id
_entity_poly.type
_entity_poly.pdbx_seq_one_letter_code
_entity_poly.pdbx_strand_id
1 'polypeptide(L)'
;MIFSQQRVKIIEYYDKKEKQIELQRKIQHSYLTDASRLAILKARDDYVQTLKEEGNLQITIDEKNFLPDDSAGSVELYAMGGKIKVSNTTEARLSMIFNQILPEIREKLFGVNQNRNYHD
;
A
#
# COMPACT_ATOMS: atom_id res chain seq x y z
N MET A 1 11.62 37.19 -45.77
CA MET A 1 12.39 35.95 -45.52
C MET A 1 13.04 35.91 -44.13
N ILE A 2 13.79 36.94 -43.70
CA ILE A 2 14.54 36.93 -42.42
C ILE A 2 13.64 36.73 -41.19
N PHE A 3 12.44 37.33 -41.17
CA PHE A 3 11.52 37.26 -40.04
C PHE A 3 10.94 35.85 -39.79
N SER A 4 10.65 35.11 -40.87
CA SER A 4 10.21 33.71 -40.77
C SER A 4 11.32 32.81 -40.24
N GLN A 5 12.58 33.05 -40.64
CA GLN A 5 13.72 32.28 -40.14
C GLN A 5 13.92 32.45 -38.63
N GLN A 6 13.73 33.67 -38.11
CA GLN A 6 13.83 33.94 -36.68
C GLN A 6 12.69 33.28 -35.88
N ARG A 7 11.45 33.27 -36.41
CA ARG A 7 10.33 32.55 -35.78
C ARG A 7 10.58 31.06 -35.65
N VAL A 8 11.11 30.41 -36.70
CA VAL A 8 11.43 28.97 -36.68
C VAL A 8 12.48 28.66 -35.62
N LYS A 9 13.55 29.46 -35.52
CA LYS A 9 14.58 29.28 -34.48
C LYS A 9 14.04 29.39 -33.06
N ILE A 10 13.08 30.30 -32.84
CA ILE A 10 12.43 30.46 -31.54
C ILE A 10 11.62 29.21 -31.20
N ILE A 11 10.82 28.69 -32.14
CA ILE A 11 10.01 27.49 -31.95
C ILE A 11 10.91 26.28 -31.64
N GLU A 12 11.95 26.03 -32.44
CA GLU A 12 12.90 24.93 -32.23
C GLU A 12 13.62 25.02 -30.87
N TYR A 13 13.94 26.24 -30.43
CA TYR A 13 14.56 26.46 -29.12
C TYR A 13 13.61 26.07 -27.98
N TYR A 14 12.35 26.50 -28.05
CA TYR A 14 11.35 26.18 -27.02
C TYR A 14 10.97 24.69 -27.03
N ASP A 15 10.86 24.05 -28.20
CA ASP A 15 10.63 22.60 -28.32
C ASP A 15 11.75 21.78 -27.66
N LYS A 16 13.02 22.18 -27.85
CA LYS A 16 14.17 21.52 -27.19
C LYS A 16 14.13 21.73 -25.68
N LYS A 17 13.83 22.96 -25.23
CA LYS A 17 13.68 23.31 -23.81
C LYS A 17 12.57 22.50 -23.16
N GLU A 18 11.45 22.31 -23.84
CA GLU A 18 10.31 21.54 -23.35
C GLU A 18 10.68 20.06 -23.15
N LYS A 19 11.29 19.43 -24.16
CA LYS A 19 11.78 18.04 -24.06
C LYS A 19 12.79 17.86 -22.93
N GLN A 20 13.69 18.83 -22.73
CA GLN A 20 14.67 18.79 -21.64
C GLN A 20 13.99 18.88 -20.26
N ILE A 21 13.01 19.76 -20.11
CA ILE A 21 12.24 19.90 -18.87
C ILE A 21 11.42 18.62 -18.59
N GLU A 22 10.83 18.02 -19.62
CA GLU A 22 10.06 16.79 -19.47
C GLU A 22 10.95 15.62 -19.01
N LEU A 23 12.14 15.48 -19.60
CA LEU A 23 13.12 14.48 -19.18
C LEU A 23 13.54 14.69 -17.72
N GLN A 24 13.83 15.93 -17.32
CA GLN A 24 14.17 16.25 -15.94
C GLN A 24 13.04 15.89 -14.97
N ARG A 25 11.77 16.17 -15.32
CA ARG A 25 10.62 15.78 -14.51
C ARG A 25 10.51 14.26 -14.34
N LYS A 26 10.72 13.49 -15.42
CA LYS A 26 10.68 12.01 -15.35
C LYS A 26 11.77 11.46 -14.44
N ILE A 27 12.99 11.99 -14.54
CA ILE A 27 14.10 11.59 -13.67
C ILE A 27 13.81 11.96 -12.22
N GLN A 28 13.33 13.18 -11.96
CA GLN A 28 12.97 13.61 -10.61
C GLN A 28 11.85 12.76 -10.02
N HIS A 29 10.83 12.41 -10.81
CA HIS A 29 9.75 11.53 -10.37
C HIS A 29 10.28 10.14 -9.98
N SER A 30 11.11 9.52 -10.83
CA SER A 30 11.75 8.23 -10.51
C SER A 30 12.59 8.34 -9.25
N TYR A 31 13.47 9.35 -9.16
CA TYR A 31 14.33 9.57 -8.00
C TYR A 31 13.53 9.71 -6.70
N LEU A 32 12.46 10.49 -6.69
CA LEU A 32 11.59 10.65 -5.53
C LEU A 32 10.93 9.32 -5.14
N THR A 33 10.42 8.57 -6.13
CA THR A 33 9.78 7.27 -5.91
C THR A 33 10.77 6.26 -5.33
N ASP A 34 11.98 6.19 -5.90
CA ASP A 34 13.04 5.27 -5.48
C ASP A 34 13.57 5.63 -4.09
N ALA A 35 13.72 6.93 -3.79
CA ALA A 35 14.11 7.40 -2.46
C ALA A 35 13.07 7.05 -1.39
N SER A 36 11.78 7.25 -1.68
CA SER A 36 10.69 6.85 -0.78
C SER A 36 10.68 5.33 -0.57
N ARG A 37 10.85 4.54 -1.63
CA ARG A 37 10.92 3.07 -1.54
C ARG A 37 12.09 2.62 -0.67
N LEU A 38 13.27 3.20 -0.87
CA LEU A 38 14.47 2.86 -0.10
C LEU A 38 14.28 3.19 1.39
N ALA A 39 13.67 4.32 1.72
CA ALA A 39 13.37 4.69 3.10
C ALA A 39 12.42 3.70 3.79
N ILE A 40 11.38 3.25 3.08
CA ILE A 40 10.43 2.24 3.59
C ILE A 40 11.14 0.91 3.83
N LEU A 41 11.96 0.44 2.87
CA LEU A 41 12.71 -0.81 3.01
C LEU A 41 13.66 -0.75 4.20
N LYS A 42 14.39 0.35 4.37
CA LYS A 42 15.29 0.54 5.49
C LYS A 42 14.55 0.51 6.83
N ALA A 43 13.47 1.28 6.96
CA ALA A 43 12.67 1.31 8.19
C ALA A 43 12.08 -0.07 8.52
N ARG A 44 11.65 -0.82 7.50
CA ARG A 44 11.16 -2.19 7.66
C ARG A 44 12.27 -3.12 8.17
N ASP A 45 13.44 -3.06 7.56
CA ASP A 45 14.56 -3.95 7.92
C ASP A 45 15.09 -3.62 9.33
N ASP A 46 15.19 -2.33 9.68
CA ASP A 46 15.54 -1.86 11.03
C ASP A 46 14.54 -2.41 12.08
N TYR A 47 13.24 -2.35 11.80
CA TYR A 47 12.20 -2.88 12.70
C TYR A 47 12.24 -4.41 12.83
N VAL A 48 12.49 -5.13 11.73
CA VAL A 48 12.66 -6.59 11.78
C VAL A 48 13.89 -6.96 12.60
N GLN A 49 14.97 -6.18 12.51
CA GLN A 49 16.18 -6.39 13.30
C GLN A 49 15.93 -6.19 14.80
N THR A 50 15.23 -5.13 15.20
CA THR A 50 14.87 -4.92 16.62
C THR A 50 14.02 -6.06 17.17
N LEU A 51 13.05 -6.55 16.41
CA LEU A 51 12.20 -7.68 16.83
C LEU A 51 12.97 -8.99 16.99
N LYS A 52 13.97 -9.24 16.13
CA LYS A 52 14.85 -10.41 16.25
C LYS A 52 15.66 -10.36 17.54
N GLU A 53 16.18 -9.19 17.89
CA GLU A 53 17.01 -8.96 19.07
C GLU A 53 16.20 -9.07 20.36
N GLU A 54 15.00 -8.50 20.41
CA GLU A 54 14.14 -8.51 21.60
C GLU A 54 13.51 -9.88 21.90
N GLY A 55 13.17 -10.65 20.86
CA GLY A 55 12.37 -11.88 21.02
C GLY A 55 13.12 -13.21 20.87
N ASN A 56 14.39 -13.20 20.45
CA ASN A 56 15.06 -14.40 19.89
C ASN A 56 14.20 -15.09 18.82
N LEU A 57 13.47 -14.29 18.04
CA LEU A 57 12.51 -14.73 17.03
C LEU A 57 13.21 -14.82 15.67
N GLN A 58 13.08 -15.96 15.00
CA GLN A 58 13.51 -16.08 13.61
C GLN A 58 12.40 -15.55 12.69
N ILE A 59 12.50 -14.27 12.33
CA ILE A 59 11.57 -13.61 11.40
C ILE A 59 12.23 -13.52 10.01
N THR A 60 11.55 -14.07 9.00
CA THR A 60 11.97 -14.01 7.60
C THR A 60 10.80 -13.56 6.74
N ILE A 61 11.08 -12.72 5.74
CA ILE A 61 10.09 -12.28 4.77
C ILE A 61 10.12 -13.25 3.59
N ASP A 62 8.95 -13.70 3.15
CA ASP A 62 8.84 -14.51 1.94
C ASP A 62 8.90 -13.60 0.71
N GLU A 63 9.94 -13.75 -0.11
CA GLU A 63 10.14 -12.98 -1.34
C GLU A 63 9.54 -13.66 -2.58
N LYS A 64 8.88 -14.82 -2.41
CA LYS A 64 8.28 -15.59 -3.51
C LYS A 64 6.76 -15.52 -3.50
N ASN A 65 6.17 -15.53 -2.31
CA ASN A 65 4.71 -15.56 -2.15
C ASN A 65 4.21 -14.24 -1.54
N PHE A 66 4.08 -13.23 -2.38
CA PHE A 66 3.46 -11.97 -1.98
C PHE A 66 1.94 -12.07 -1.93
N LEU A 67 1.32 -11.16 -1.19
CA LEU A 67 -0.13 -10.98 -1.25
C LEU A 67 -0.55 -10.53 -2.66
N PRO A 68 -1.78 -10.85 -3.07
CA PRO A 68 -2.34 -10.37 -4.33
C PRO A 68 -2.28 -8.84 -4.47
N ASP A 69 -2.05 -8.34 -5.68
CA ASP A 69 -1.98 -6.90 -5.98
C ASP A 69 -3.30 -6.15 -5.73
N ASP A 70 -4.43 -6.88 -5.69
CA ASP A 70 -5.76 -6.34 -5.41
C ASP A 70 -6.06 -6.19 -3.90
N SER A 71 -5.20 -6.74 -3.03
CA SER A 71 -5.34 -6.56 -1.60
C SER A 71 -5.12 -5.09 -1.23
N ALA A 72 -5.93 -4.56 -0.32
CA ALA A 72 -5.84 -3.18 0.16
C ALA A 72 -4.55 -2.87 0.97
N GLY A 73 -3.56 -3.76 0.90
CA GLY A 73 -2.33 -3.76 1.70
C GLY A 73 -2.56 -4.38 3.08
N SER A 74 -1.53 -5.03 3.64
CA SER A 74 -1.47 -5.62 4.98
C SER A 74 -0.38 -6.72 5.05
N VAL A 75 -0.36 -7.52 6.13
CA VAL A 75 0.59 -8.64 6.32
C VAL A 75 -0.13 -9.92 6.71
N GLU A 76 0.40 -11.05 6.22
CA GLU A 76 0.09 -12.38 6.72
C GLU A 76 1.35 -12.99 7.35
N LEU A 77 1.19 -13.59 8.52
CA LEU A 77 2.29 -14.25 9.24
C LEU A 77 2.06 -15.76 9.20
N TYR A 78 3.14 -16.49 8.95
CA TYR A 78 3.16 -17.95 8.96
C TYR A 78 4.18 -18.42 10.00
N ALA A 79 3.76 -19.35 10.86
CA ALA A 79 4.60 -19.97 11.87
C ALA A 79 4.52 -21.50 11.79
N MET A 80 5.49 -22.18 12.41
CA MET A 80 5.59 -23.65 12.44
C MET A 80 5.54 -24.31 11.04
N GLY A 81 6.28 -23.74 10.08
CA GLY A 81 6.33 -24.26 8.70
C GLY A 81 4.99 -24.12 7.95
N GLY A 82 4.21 -23.08 8.26
CA GLY A 82 2.93 -22.80 7.61
C GLY A 82 1.69 -23.42 8.28
N LYS A 83 1.88 -24.15 9.39
CA LYS A 83 0.75 -24.75 10.15
C LYS A 83 -0.10 -23.70 10.86
N ILE A 84 0.53 -22.63 11.31
CA ILE A 84 -0.16 -21.51 11.96
C ILE A 84 -0.12 -20.35 10.99
N LYS A 85 -1.31 -19.86 10.62
CA LYS A 85 -1.50 -18.67 9.80
C LYS A 85 -2.19 -17.60 10.63
N VAL A 86 -1.62 -16.40 10.67
CA VAL A 86 -2.22 -15.22 11.27
C VAL A 86 -2.41 -14.18 10.18
N SER A 87 -3.65 -14.01 9.71
CA SER A 87 -4.00 -12.97 8.74
C SER A 87 -4.30 -11.67 9.45
N ASN A 88 -3.42 -10.67 9.29
CA ASN A 88 -3.72 -9.31 9.70
C ASN A 88 -4.13 -8.46 8.49
N THR A 89 -4.91 -9.06 7.59
CA THR A 89 -5.38 -8.36 6.39
C THR A 89 -6.47 -7.36 6.71
N THR A 90 -6.57 -6.29 5.92
CA THR A 90 -7.60 -5.26 6.11
C THR A 90 -8.99 -5.86 5.95
N GLU A 91 -9.13 -6.76 4.99
CA GLU A 91 -10.33 -7.54 4.71
C GLU A 91 -10.69 -8.47 5.88
N ALA A 92 -9.69 -9.14 6.48
CA ALA A 92 -9.92 -10.00 7.65
C ALA A 92 -10.37 -9.19 8.88
N ARG A 93 -9.72 -8.05 9.15
CA ARG A 93 -10.13 -7.14 10.24
C ARG A 93 -11.54 -6.59 10.02
N LEU A 94 -11.84 -6.14 8.80
CA LEU A 94 -13.16 -5.63 8.46
C LEU A 94 -14.23 -6.71 8.65
N SER A 95 -13.98 -7.93 8.16
CA SER A 95 -14.92 -9.05 8.29
C SER A 95 -15.16 -9.41 9.76
N MET A 96 -14.11 -9.40 10.59
CA MET A 96 -14.22 -9.68 12.02
C MET A 96 -15.06 -8.62 12.74
N ILE A 97 -14.80 -7.33 12.48
CA ILE A 97 -15.60 -6.23 13.04
C ILE A 97 -17.04 -6.27 12.53
N PHE A 98 -17.21 -6.50 11.23
CA PHE A 98 -18.52 -6.57 10.60
C PHE A 98 -19.38 -7.63 11.29
N ASN A 99 -18.85 -8.83 11.54
CA ASN A 99 -19.59 -9.88 12.25
C ASN A 99 -19.94 -9.52 13.70
N GLN A 100 -19.07 -8.78 14.38
CA GLN A 100 -19.34 -8.32 15.75
C GLN A 100 -20.46 -7.28 15.80
N ILE A 101 -20.47 -6.35 14.84
CA ILE A 101 -21.42 -5.22 14.80
C ILE A 101 -22.67 -5.57 13.95
N LEU A 102 -22.69 -6.72 13.28
CA LEU A 102 -23.78 -7.15 12.40
C LEU A 102 -25.16 -7.12 13.07
N PRO A 103 -25.32 -7.54 14.35
CA PRO A 103 -26.60 -7.44 15.04
C PRO A 103 -27.13 -6.01 15.13
N GLU A 104 -26.28 -5.04 15.48
CA GLU A 104 -26.64 -3.63 15.57
C GLU A 104 -26.97 -3.03 14.20
N ILE A 105 -26.20 -3.39 13.18
CA ILE A 105 -26.47 -2.96 11.79
C ILE A 105 -27.84 -3.47 11.35
N ARG A 106 -28.14 -4.75 11.62
CA ARG A 106 -29.42 -5.36 11.27
C ARG A 106 -30.59 -4.68 11.98
N GLU A 107 -30.45 -4.40 13.26
CA GLU A 107 -31.48 -3.69 14.02
C GLU A 107 -31.71 -2.27 13.50
N LYS A 108 -30.64 -1.52 13.20
CA LYS A 108 -30.77 -0.17 12.65
C LYS A 108 -31.40 -0.15 11.26
N LEU A 109 -31.12 -1.15 10.42
CA LEU A 109 -31.64 -1.21 9.05
C LEU A 109 -33.07 -1.77 8.97
N PHE A 110 -33.40 -2.76 9.78
CA PHE A 110 -34.66 -3.51 9.67
C PHE A 110 -35.57 -3.37 10.90
N GLY A 111 -35.15 -2.64 11.91
CA GLY A 111 -35.84 -2.52 13.20
C GLY A 111 -35.59 -3.72 14.11
N VAL A 112 -36.10 -3.60 15.35
CA VAL A 112 -36.01 -4.64 16.36
C VAL A 112 -36.86 -5.84 15.96
N ASN A 113 -36.32 -7.05 16.12
CA ASN A 113 -37.08 -8.26 15.92
C ASN A 113 -38.14 -8.42 17.02
N GLN A 114 -39.42 -8.25 16.67
CA GLN A 114 -40.56 -8.34 17.59
C GLN A 114 -40.72 -9.72 18.25
N ASN A 115 -40.12 -10.77 17.68
CA ASN A 115 -40.18 -12.13 18.21
C ASN A 115 -38.93 -12.52 19.04
N ARG A 116 -37.94 -11.63 19.22
CA ARG A 116 -36.76 -11.90 20.05
C ARG A 116 -37.06 -11.50 21.50
N ASN A 117 -37.41 -12.48 22.33
CA ASN A 117 -37.78 -12.26 23.73
C ASN A 117 -36.58 -12.31 24.71
N TYR A 118 -35.39 -12.74 24.26
CA TYR A 118 -34.21 -12.90 25.11
C TYR A 118 -32.95 -12.32 24.42
N HIS A 119 -32.10 -11.65 25.22
CA HIS A 119 -30.94 -10.90 24.75
C HIS A 119 -29.59 -11.50 25.18
N ASP A 120 -29.59 -12.72 25.72
CA ASP A 120 -28.36 -13.43 26.12
C ASP A 120 -27.45 -13.80 24.94
#